data_AF-A0A846SJ92-F1
#
_entry.id   AF-A0A846SJ92-F1
#
_cell.length_a   1.000
_cell.length_b   1.000
_cell.length_c   1.000
_cell.angle_alpha   90.00
_cell.angle_beta   90.00
_cell.angle_gamma   90.00
#
_symmetry.space_group_name_H-M   'P 1'
#
loop_
_entity.id
_entity.type
_entity.pdbx_description
1 polymer ?
#
loop_
_entity_poly.entity_id
_entity_poly.type
_entity_poly.pdbx_seq_one_letter_code
_entity_poly.pdbx_strand_id
1 'polypeptide(L)'
;MATGAGLLWSSGLRDDAGEALLDEPTAKVLVALLGAAGTLLALLLQRTGEVRHQVKNSHGTNLRDDVDDTRREIAEVREIARHAVRAARKASDDTVQLREDVQAGRLETGEVRADVRGLRRDIGRLTDAINHKRETQ
;
A
#
# COMPACT_ATOMS: atom_id res chain seq x y z
N MET A 1 -4.60 -26.84 -57.69
CA MET A 1 -3.90 -25.71 -58.33
C MET A 1 -2.49 -25.65 -57.77
N ALA A 2 -1.50 -26.09 -58.53
CA ALA A 2 -0.10 -25.99 -58.13
C ALA A 2 0.33 -24.51 -58.29
N THR A 3 0.68 -23.86 -57.19
CA THR A 3 1.20 -22.49 -57.21
C THR A 3 2.55 -22.48 -57.93
N GLY A 4 2.72 -21.60 -58.92
CA GLY A 4 3.84 -21.59 -59.86
C GLY A 4 5.25 -21.57 -59.24
N ALA A 5 5.37 -21.21 -57.95
CA ALA A 5 6.63 -21.30 -57.21
C ALA A 5 7.11 -22.74 -56.95
N GLY A 6 6.20 -23.70 -56.75
CA GLY A 6 6.56 -25.11 -56.51
C GLY A 6 7.11 -25.81 -57.76
N LEU A 7 6.60 -25.43 -58.94
CA LEU A 7 7.08 -25.93 -60.24
C LEU A 7 8.45 -25.33 -60.61
N LEU A 8 8.71 -24.07 -60.23
CA LEU A 8 10.00 -23.43 -60.44
C LEU A 8 11.10 -24.07 -59.57
N TRP A 9 10.80 -24.41 -58.32
CA TRP A 9 11.78 -25.05 -57.43
C TRP A 9 12.08 -26.51 -57.81
N SER A 10 11.09 -27.27 -58.29
CA SER A 10 11.34 -28.64 -58.77
C SER A 10 12.16 -28.69 -60.06
N SER A 11 12.16 -27.62 -60.86
CA SER A 11 12.93 -27.55 -62.11
C SER A 11 14.44 -27.35 -61.90
N GLY A 12 14.85 -26.87 -60.72
CA GLY A 12 16.25 -26.57 -60.37
C GLY A 12 16.98 -27.66 -59.57
N LEU A 13 16.29 -28.70 -59.11
CA LEU A 13 16.91 -29.90 -58.51
C LEU A 13 17.21 -30.92 -59.62
N ARG A 14 18.27 -30.63 -60.38
CA ARG A 14 18.81 -31.54 -61.38
C ARG A 14 20.23 -31.93 -60.98
N ASP A 15 20.59 -33.19 -61.19
CA ASP A 15 21.96 -33.66 -61.01
C ASP A 15 22.89 -32.96 -62.02
N ASP A 16 24.21 -33.06 -61.85
CA ASP A 16 25.22 -32.48 -62.75
C ASP A 16 25.08 -32.99 -64.21
N ALA A 17 24.30 -34.05 -64.44
CA ALA A 17 23.93 -34.61 -65.74
C ALA A 17 22.58 -34.09 -66.31
N GLY A 18 21.85 -33.24 -65.59
CA GLY A 18 20.60 -32.60 -66.06
C GLY A 18 19.32 -33.42 -65.90
N GLU A 19 19.37 -34.62 -65.30
CA GLU A 19 18.20 -35.41 -64.93
C GLU A 19 17.53 -34.89 -63.65
N ALA A 20 16.20 -34.98 -63.59
CA ALA A 20 15.43 -34.57 -62.42
C ALA A 20 15.75 -35.49 -61.24
N LEU A 21 16.25 -34.91 -60.13
CA LEU A 21 16.61 -35.66 -58.92
C LEU A 21 15.41 -36.30 -58.21
N LEU A 22 14.20 -35.89 -58.56
CA LEU A 22 12.96 -36.35 -57.96
C LEU A 22 11.93 -36.62 -59.05
N ASP A 23 11.22 -37.74 -58.94
CA ASP A 23 10.09 -38.04 -59.80
C ASP A 23 8.94 -37.06 -59.54
N GLU A 24 8.16 -36.78 -60.59
CA GLU A 24 7.05 -35.82 -60.56
C GLU A 24 6.03 -36.04 -59.40
N PRO A 25 5.67 -37.29 -59.03
CA PRO A 25 4.85 -37.54 -57.85
C PRO A 25 5.49 -37.08 -56.54
N THR A 26 6.77 -37.40 -56.32
CA THR A 26 7.51 -37.06 -55.10
C THR A 26 7.69 -35.54 -54.96
N ALA A 27 7.97 -34.84 -56.06
CA ALA A 27 8.05 -33.38 -56.06
C ALA A 27 6.73 -32.71 -55.65
N LYS A 28 5.59 -33.21 -56.14
CA LYS A 28 4.25 -32.70 -55.75
C LYS A 28 3.95 -32.93 -54.27
N VAL A 29 4.33 -34.08 -53.73
CA VAL A 29 4.17 -34.40 -52.30
C VAL A 29 5.03 -33.47 -51.44
N LEU A 30 6.29 -33.24 -51.81
CA LEU A 30 7.18 -32.34 -51.07
C LEU A 30 6.68 -30.90 -51.06
N VAL A 31 6.20 -30.39 -52.20
CA VAL A 31 5.62 -29.04 -52.27
C VAL A 31 4.37 -28.92 -51.39
N ALA A 32 3.52 -29.95 -51.37
CA ALA A 32 2.35 -29.98 -50.50
C ALA A 32 2.72 -30.00 -49.01
N LEU A 33 3.73 -30.79 -48.64
CA LEU A 33 4.25 -30.86 -47.26
C LEU A 33 4.89 -29.55 -46.83
N LEU A 34 5.68 -28.90 -47.69
CA LEU A 34 6.27 -27.58 -47.42
C LEU A 34 5.19 -26.50 -47.27
N GLY A 35 4.14 -26.54 -48.10
CA GLY A 35 2.98 -25.67 -47.96
C GLY A 35 2.26 -25.87 -46.62
N ALA A 36 2.01 -27.12 -46.24
CA ALA A 36 1.40 -27.46 -44.95
C ALA A 36 2.31 -27.08 -43.75
N ALA A 37 3.62 -27.27 -43.87
CA ALA A 37 4.57 -26.83 -42.85
C ALA A 37 4.56 -25.31 -42.69
N GLY A 38 4.48 -24.57 -43.80
CA GLY A 38 4.39 -23.11 -43.81
C GLY A 38 3.11 -22.60 -43.14
N THR A 39 1.96 -23.21 -43.39
CA THR A 39 0.70 -22.82 -42.74
C THR A 39 0.70 -23.15 -41.26
N LEU A 40 1.27 -24.29 -40.85
CA LEU A 40 1.45 -24.64 -39.44
C LEU A 40 2.38 -23.66 -38.72
N LEU A 41 3.50 -23.27 -39.35
CA LEU A 41 4.41 -22.25 -38.82
C LEU A 41 3.73 -20.89 -38.65
N ALA A 42 2.94 -20.46 -39.62
CA ALA A 42 2.18 -19.21 -39.55
C ALA A 42 1.18 -19.22 -38.37
N LEU A 43 0.45 -20.32 -38.19
CA LEU A 43 -0.47 -20.49 -37.07
C LEU A 43 0.27 -20.51 -35.71
N LEU A 44 1.42 -21.18 -35.63
CA LEU A 44 2.24 -21.19 -34.42
C LEU A 44 2.75 -19.80 -34.07
N LEU A 45 3.22 -19.03 -35.05
CA LEU A 45 3.68 -17.65 -34.83
C LEU A 45 2.55 -16.74 -34.36
N GLN A 46 1.36 -16.86 -34.94
CA GLN A 46 0.18 -16.10 -34.52
C GLN A 46 -0.20 -16.43 -33.07
N ARG A 47 -0.28 -17.71 -32.71
CA ARG A 47 -0.53 -18.17 -31.33
C ARG A 47 0.54 -17.69 -30.36
N THR A 48 1.81 -17.75 -30.75
CA THR A 48 2.92 -17.27 -29.91
C THR A 48 2.85 -15.77 -29.68
N GLY A 49 2.41 -14.99 -30.67
CA GLY A 49 2.14 -13.56 -30.54
C GLY A 49 1.00 -13.27 -29.56
N GLU A 50 -0.13 -13.97 -29.68
CA GLU A 50 -1.28 -13.85 -28.77
C GLU A 50 -0.89 -14.19 -27.31
N VAL A 51 -0.16 -15.28 -27.10
CA VAL A 51 0.35 -15.67 -25.77
C VAL A 51 1.33 -14.63 -25.23
N ARG A 52 2.20 -14.06 -26.07
CA ARG A 52 3.12 -12.99 -25.67
C ARG A 52 2.39 -11.75 -25.16
N HIS A 53 1.24 -11.40 -25.76
CA HIS A 53 0.41 -10.30 -25.29
C HIS A 53 -0.33 -10.61 -23.98
N GLN A 54 -0.67 -11.88 -23.72
CA GLN A 54 -1.26 -12.28 -22.45
C GLN A 54 -0.24 -12.31 -21.30
N VAL A 55 0.99 -12.77 -21.56
CA VAL A 55 2.06 -12.81 -20.55
C VAL A 55 2.63 -11.42 -20.27
N LYS A 56 2.66 -10.53 -21.28
CA LYS A 56 2.89 -9.10 -21.08
C LYS A 56 1.61 -8.42 -20.63
N ASN A 57 1.20 -8.72 -19.39
CA ASN A 57 0.54 -7.80 -18.47
C ASN A 57 -0.46 -6.83 -19.13
N SER A 58 -1.75 -7.18 -19.12
CA SER A 58 -2.85 -6.29 -19.57
C SER A 58 -3.10 -5.09 -18.63
N HIS A 59 -2.24 -4.90 -17.63
CA HIS A 59 -2.23 -3.76 -16.72
C HIS A 59 -0.83 -3.14 -16.63
N GLY A 60 -0.79 -1.81 -16.49
CA GLY A 60 0.43 -1.00 -16.56
C GLY A 60 1.43 -1.20 -15.42
N THR A 61 1.07 -1.98 -14.39
CA THR A 61 1.92 -2.38 -13.26
C THR A 61 1.94 -3.89 -13.18
N ASN A 62 3.08 -4.47 -12.76
CA ASN A 62 3.17 -5.90 -12.50
C ASN A 62 3.04 -6.18 -10.99
N LEU A 63 2.83 -7.45 -10.62
CA LEU A 63 2.67 -7.86 -9.21
C LEU A 63 3.81 -7.38 -8.29
N ARG A 64 5.03 -7.22 -8.82
CA ARG A 64 6.17 -6.72 -8.03
C ARG A 64 5.98 -5.24 -7.70
N ASP A 65 5.48 -4.44 -8.64
CA ASP A 65 5.19 -3.02 -8.40
C ASP A 65 4.11 -2.87 -7.32
N ASP A 66 3.03 -3.66 -7.41
CA ASP A 66 1.95 -3.66 -6.42
C ASP A 66 2.43 -4.11 -5.02
N VAL A 67 3.35 -5.08 -4.98
CA VAL A 67 3.99 -5.53 -3.72
C VAL A 67 4.91 -4.44 -3.15
N ASP A 68 5.64 -3.73 -4.00
CA ASP A 68 6.51 -2.62 -3.58
C ASP A 68 5.70 -1.41 -3.07
N ASP A 69 4.56 -1.12 -3.70
CA ASP A 69 3.59 -0.11 -3.24
C ASP A 69 3.00 -0.52 -1.88
N THR A 70 2.51 -1.75 -1.75
CA THR A 70 1.98 -2.27 -0.48
C THR A 70 3.02 -2.20 0.64
N ARG A 71 4.29 -2.51 0.34
CA ARG A 71 5.38 -2.40 1.33
C ARG A 71 5.62 -0.96 1.78
N ARG A 72 5.52 0.00 0.86
CA ARG A 72 5.62 1.43 1.19
C ARG A 72 4.48 1.86 2.10
N GLU A 73 3.24 1.50 1.78
CA GLU A 73 2.07 1.80 2.62
C GLU A 73 2.20 1.19 4.02
N ILE A 74 2.65 -0.06 4.13
CA ILE A 74 2.88 -0.72 5.43
C ILE A 74 3.95 0.03 6.25
N ALA A 75 5.00 0.55 5.61
CA ALA A 75 6.03 1.33 6.29
C ALA A 75 5.48 2.65 6.84
N GLU A 76 4.62 3.34 6.07
CA GLU A 76 3.95 4.56 6.50
C GLU A 76 2.99 4.31 7.66
N VAL A 77 2.14 3.28 7.57
CA VAL A 77 1.23 2.86 8.65
C VAL A 77 2.01 2.57 9.93
N ARG A 78 3.19 1.94 9.83
CA ARG A 78 4.05 1.65 10.98
C ARG A 78 4.58 2.92 11.65
N GLU A 79 4.93 3.94 10.88
CA GLU A 79 5.35 5.24 11.43
C GLU A 79 4.20 5.97 12.12
N ILE A 80 3.01 5.98 11.50
CA ILE A 80 1.80 6.56 12.10
C ILE A 80 1.49 5.86 13.43
N ALA A 81 1.55 4.53 13.47
CA ALA A 81 1.33 3.76 14.69
C ALA A 81 2.34 4.09 15.79
N ARG A 82 3.63 4.24 15.46
CA ARG A 82 4.67 4.66 16.42
C ARG A 82 4.39 6.07 16.97
N HIS A 83 3.99 6.99 16.11
CA HIS A 83 3.63 8.34 16.52
C HIS A 83 2.40 8.33 17.46
N ALA A 84 1.37 7.57 17.12
CA ALA A 84 0.17 7.43 17.94
C ALA A 84 0.50 6.85 19.33
N VAL A 85 1.36 5.83 19.41
CA VAL A 85 1.80 5.26 20.69
C VAL A 85 2.55 6.30 21.54
N ARG A 86 3.43 7.11 20.94
CA ARG A 86 4.13 8.19 21.66
C ARG A 86 3.16 9.25 22.17
N ALA A 87 2.20 9.66 21.35
CA ALA A 87 1.19 10.64 21.73
C ALA A 87 0.30 10.11 22.87
N ALA A 88 -0.10 8.84 22.83
CA ALA A 88 -0.90 8.21 23.88
C ALA A 88 -0.17 8.11 25.22
N ARG A 89 1.14 7.83 25.20
CA ARG A 89 1.97 7.84 26.42
C ARG A 89 2.05 9.24 27.01
N LYS A 90 2.35 10.24 26.18
CA LYS A 90 2.39 11.64 26.64
C LYS A 90 1.06 12.08 27.25
N ALA A 91 -0.06 11.79 26.60
CA ALA A 91 -1.38 12.12 27.13
C ALA A 91 -1.68 11.43 28.47
N SER A 92 -1.15 10.22 28.67
CA SER A 92 -1.27 9.50 29.94
C SER A 92 -0.45 10.18 31.03
N ASP A 93 0.78 10.59 30.73
CA ASP A 93 1.65 11.32 31.66
C ASP A 93 1.03 12.68 32.05
N ASP A 94 0.54 13.43 31.05
CA ASP A 94 -0.16 14.70 31.27
C ASP A 94 -1.42 14.52 32.14
N THR A 95 -2.13 13.39 31.99
CA THR A 95 -3.32 13.06 32.81
C THR A 95 -2.95 12.77 34.26
N VAL A 96 -1.82 12.10 34.51
CA VAL A 96 -1.31 11.85 35.87
C VAL A 96 -0.94 13.16 36.53
N GLN A 97 -0.19 14.01 35.83
CA GLN A 97 0.20 15.33 36.34
C GLN A 97 -1.02 16.18 36.67
N LEU A 98 -2.02 16.24 35.78
CA LEU A 98 -3.24 16.99 36.04
C LEU A 98 -3.99 16.48 37.28
N ARG A 99 -3.97 15.16 37.55
CA ARG A 99 -4.57 14.61 38.78
C ARG A 99 -3.83 15.08 40.03
N GLU A 100 -2.51 15.13 39.98
CA GLU A 100 -1.68 15.63 41.09
C GLU A 100 -1.96 17.12 41.34
N ASP A 101 -1.98 17.93 40.28
CA ASP A 101 -2.30 19.36 40.37
C ASP A 101 -3.70 19.61 40.96
N VAL A 102 -4.70 18.82 40.56
CA VAL A 102 -6.06 18.91 41.12
C VAL A 102 -6.09 18.51 42.61
N GLN A 103 -5.29 17.53 43.03
CA GLN A 103 -5.19 17.16 44.45
C GLN A 103 -4.53 18.27 45.26
N ALA A 104 -3.43 18.84 44.76
CA ALA A 104 -2.75 19.98 45.39
C ALA A 104 -3.69 21.18 45.54
N GLY A 105 -4.40 21.57 44.47
CA GLY A 105 -5.36 22.68 44.52
C GLY A 105 -6.53 22.43 45.49
N ARG A 106 -6.96 21.18 45.67
CA ARG A 106 -7.98 20.83 46.68
C ARG A 106 -7.48 21.01 48.12
N LEU A 107 -6.21 20.69 48.39
CA LEU A 107 -5.61 20.90 49.70
C LEU A 107 -5.51 22.40 50.01
N GLU A 108 -4.96 23.18 49.08
CA GLU A 108 -4.85 24.64 49.20
C GLU A 108 -6.23 25.29 49.43
N THR A 109 -7.23 24.90 48.65
CA THR A 109 -8.62 25.40 48.84
C THR A 109 -9.16 25.04 50.23
N GLY A 110 -8.80 23.87 50.75
CA GLY A 110 -9.18 23.42 52.10
C GLY A 110 -8.57 24.31 53.19
N GLU A 111 -7.30 24.66 53.05
CA GLU A 111 -6.57 25.56 53.95
C GLU A 111 -7.17 26.97 53.92
N VAL A 112 -7.36 27.55 52.73
CA VAL A 112 -8.02 28.86 52.58
C VAL A 112 -9.41 28.86 53.24
N ARG A 113 -10.18 27.77 53.11
CA ARG A 113 -11.49 27.64 53.75
C ARG A 113 -11.39 27.54 55.28
N ALA A 114 -10.31 26.98 55.82
CA ALA A 114 -10.03 26.98 57.25
C ALA A 114 -9.69 28.39 57.75
N ASP A 115 -8.84 29.11 57.03
CA ASP A 115 -8.41 30.47 57.36
C ASP A 115 -9.60 31.44 57.34
N VAL A 116 -10.44 31.39 56.31
CA VAL A 116 -11.67 32.20 56.23
C VAL A 116 -12.61 31.93 57.40
N ARG A 117 -12.71 30.67 57.87
CA ARG A 117 -13.50 30.35 59.07
C ARG A 117 -12.87 30.92 60.34
N GLY A 118 -11.54 30.89 60.44
CA GLY A 118 -10.79 31.53 61.53
C GLY A 118 -11.08 33.03 61.59
N LEU A 119 -10.86 33.74 60.48
CA LEU A 119 -11.13 35.17 60.36
C LEU A 119 -12.57 35.54 60.71
N ARG A 120 -13.55 34.74 60.26
CA ARG A 120 -14.97 34.97 60.62
C ARG A 120 -15.21 34.90 62.14
N ARG A 121 -14.56 33.97 62.85
CA ARG A 121 -14.66 33.89 64.31
C ARG A 121 -13.99 35.08 64.99
N ASP A 122 -12.83 35.50 64.50
CA ASP A 122 -12.10 36.65 65.04
C ASP A 122 -12.88 37.95 64.88
N ILE A 123 -13.48 38.16 63.71
CA ILE A 123 -14.38 39.29 63.45
C ILE A 123 -15.59 39.28 64.39
N GLY A 124 -16.21 38.11 64.61
CA GLY A 124 -17.32 37.96 65.57
C GLY A 124 -16.91 38.40 66.97
N ARG A 125 -15.80 37.87 67.50
CA ARG A 125 -15.26 38.24 68.82
C ARG A 125 -14.95 39.73 68.93
N LEU A 126 -14.38 40.33 67.89
CA LEU A 126 -14.08 41.76 67.85
C LEU A 126 -15.36 42.60 67.89
N THR A 127 -16.39 42.18 67.15
CA THR A 127 -17.69 42.84 67.12
C THR A 127 -18.35 42.82 68.49
N ASP A 128 -18.34 41.66 69.16
CA ASP A 128 -18.88 41.51 70.51
C ASP A 128 -18.14 42.41 71.51
N ALA A 129 -16.81 42.44 71.45
CA ALA A 129 -15.98 43.29 72.31
C ALA A 129 -16.26 44.78 72.09
N ILE A 130 -16.47 45.22 70.83
CA ILE A 130 -16.82 46.61 70.50
C ILE A 130 -18.19 46.96 71.08
N ASN A 131 -19.18 46.08 70.92
CA ASN A 131 -20.53 46.30 71.45
C ASN A 131 -20.52 46.39 72.98
N HIS A 132 -19.84 45.47 73.65
CA HIS A 132 -19.72 45.49 75.10
C HIS A 132 -19.05 46.79 75.61
N LYS A 133 -17.97 47.23 74.95
CA LYS A 133 -17.29 48.49 75.31
C LYS A 133 -18.22 49.70 75.16
N ARG A 134 -19.07 49.73 74.13
CA ARG A 134 -20.07 50.79 73.92
C ARG A 134 -21.17 50.81 74.97
N GLU A 135 -21.57 49.66 75.49
CA GLU A 135 -22.58 49.57 76.55
C GLU A 135 -22.05 50.00 77.93
N THR A 136 -20.73 49.92 78.13
CA THR A 136 -20.07 50.25 79.41
C THR A 136 -19.52 51.67 79.50
N GLN A 137 -19.60 52.47 78.41
CA GLN A 137 -19.22 53.88 78.37
C GLN A 137 -20.44 54.79 78.46
#